data_AF-A0A9Q0LSQ1-F1
#
_entry.id   AF-A0A9Q0LSQ1-F1
#
_cell.length_a   1.000
_cell.length_b   1.000
_cell.length_c   1.000
_cell.angle_alpha   90.00
_cell.angle_beta   90.00
_cell.angle_gamma   90.00
#
_symmetry.space_group_name_H-M   'P 1'
#
loop_
_entity.id
_entity.type
_entity.pdbx_description
1 polymer ?
#
loop_
_entity_poly.entity_id
_entity_poly.type
_entity_poly.pdbx_seq_one_letter_code
_entity_poly.pdbx_strand_id
1 'polypeptide(L)'
;MKKFKAIFVGSRGIGKTSLLLTYYEKKLPGEYIPTKNFQTELIHFMILILQKYEIENKEFEIEFWGQEYLIMINLLPLIYIGRDVIAICFAVDNPYSF
;
A
#
# COMPACT_ATOMS: atom_id res chain seq x y z
N MET A 1 4.59 -13.24 18.03
CA MET A 1 4.63 -12.52 16.75
C MET A 1 3.41 -11.59 16.67
N LYS A 2 3.61 -10.27 16.58
CA LYS A 2 2.50 -9.30 16.52
C LYS A 2 2.25 -8.93 15.06
N LYS A 3 1.00 -9.06 14.60
CA LYS A 3 0.59 -8.66 13.24
C LYS A 3 0.06 -7.24 13.27
N PHE A 4 0.44 -6.45 12.27
CA PHE A 4 -0.01 -5.09 12.07
C PHE A 4 -0.54 -4.91 10.67
N LYS A 5 -1.60 -4.13 10.55
CA LYS A 5 -2.25 -3.86 9.28
C LYS A 5 -2.24 -2.37 8.98
N ALA A 6 -1.48 -1.98 7.96
CA ALA A 6 -1.28 -0.60 7.54
C ALA A 6 -1.99 -0.32 6.20
N ILE A 7 -2.75 0.76 6.12
CA ILE A 7 -3.42 1.19 4.88
C ILE A 7 -2.87 2.52 4.40
N PHE A 8 -2.61 2.62 3.10
CA PHE A 8 -2.19 3.83 2.41
C PHE A 8 -3.36 4.38 1.60
N VAL A 9 -3.81 5.58 1.97
CA VAL A 9 -4.93 6.31 1.34
C VAL A 9 -4.47 7.64 0.76
N GLY A 10 -5.17 8.14 -0.26
CA GLY A 10 -4.90 9.42 -0.91
C GLY A 10 -5.33 9.41 -2.37
N SER A 11 -5.28 10.57 -3.02
CA SER A 11 -5.69 10.74 -4.42
C SER A 11 -5.03 9.75 -5.39
N ARG A 12 -5.71 9.42 -6.48
CA ARG A 12 -5.17 8.49 -7.51
C ARG A 12 -3.96 9.13 -8.19
N GLY A 13 -2.91 8.33 -8.43
CA GLY A 13 -1.74 8.77 -9.18
C GLY A 13 -0.66 9.52 -8.37
N ILE A 14 -0.85 9.70 -7.05
CA ILE A 14 0.13 10.39 -6.17
C ILE A 14 1.37 9.53 -5.80
N GLY A 15 1.48 8.31 -6.33
CA GLY A 15 2.63 7.44 -6.08
C GLY A 15 2.52 6.47 -4.90
N LYS A 16 1.33 6.22 -4.32
CA LYS A 16 1.16 5.23 -3.22
C LYS A 16 1.69 3.84 -3.57
N THR A 17 1.33 3.33 -4.75
CA THR A 17 1.80 2.03 -5.24
C THR A 17 3.31 2.05 -5.49
N SER A 18 3.84 3.11 -6.11
CA SER A 18 5.27 3.26 -6.35
C SER A 18 6.07 3.31 -5.04
N LEU A 19 5.53 3.96 -4.00
CA LEU A 19 6.11 4.00 -2.66
C LEU A 19 6.21 2.59 -2.06
N LEU A 20 5.09 1.83 -2.06
CA LEU A 20 5.05 0.48 -1.50
C LEU A 20 5.99 -0.47 -2.25
N LEU A 21 6.03 -0.40 -3.58
CA LEU A 21 6.92 -1.23 -4.40
C LEU A 21 8.39 -0.88 -4.20
N THR A 22 8.73 0.41 -4.22
CA THR A 22 10.12 0.84 -3.99
C THR A 22 10.59 0.41 -2.62
N TYR A 23 9.71 0.48 -1.62
CA TYR A 23 10.01 0.02 -0.28
C TYR A 23 10.28 -1.49 -0.21
N TYR A 24 9.48 -2.30 -0.91
CA TYR A 24 9.57 -3.76 -0.93
C TYR A 24 10.72 -4.28 -1.82
N GLU A 25 10.75 -3.88 -3.08
CA GLU A 25 11.68 -4.40 -4.10
C GLU A 25 13.02 -3.66 -4.12
N LYS A 26 13.14 -2.56 -3.36
CA LYS A 26 14.31 -1.65 -3.40
C LYS A 26 14.61 -1.09 -4.80
N LYS A 27 13.59 -1.04 -5.67
CA LYS A 27 13.67 -0.54 -7.05
C LYS A 27 12.50 0.40 -7.33
N LEU A 28 12.80 1.52 -7.97
CA LEU A 28 11.76 2.41 -8.47
C LEU A 28 11.11 1.78 -9.72
N PRO A 29 9.77 1.63 -9.78
CA PRO A 29 9.11 1.23 -11.01
C PRO A 29 9.32 2.32 -12.08
N GLY A 30 9.77 1.93 -13.27
CA GLY A 30 10.16 2.87 -14.34
C GLY A 30 8.97 3.60 -14.97
N GLU A 31 7.98 2.88 -15.48
CA GLU A 31 6.79 3.48 -16.09
C GLU A 31 5.57 3.36 -15.16
N TYR A 32 4.74 4.40 -15.14
CA TYR A 32 3.42 4.34 -14.50
C TYR A 32 2.52 3.39 -15.30
N ILE A 33 2.35 2.18 -14.81
CA ILE A 33 1.39 1.23 -15.34
C ILE A 33 0.09 1.38 -14.52
N PRO A 34 -1.02 1.86 -15.10
CA PRO A 34 -2.29 1.95 -14.39
C PRO A 34 -2.70 0.59 -13.84
N THR A 35 -3.13 0.53 -12.59
CA THR A 35 -3.50 -0.72 -11.89
C THR A 35 -4.57 -1.54 -12.62
N LYS A 36 -5.34 -0.95 -13.55
CA LYS A 36 -6.31 -1.65 -14.41
C LYS A 36 -5.68 -2.62 -15.42
N ASN A 37 -4.40 -2.48 -15.75
CA ASN A 37 -3.75 -3.23 -16.82
C ASN A 37 -2.84 -4.36 -16.32
N PHE A 38 -2.66 -4.49 -15.01
CA PHE A 38 -1.89 -5.58 -14.44
C PHE A 38 -2.73 -6.86 -14.38
N GLN A 39 -2.11 -7.99 -14.70
CA GLN A 39 -2.70 -9.31 -14.43
C GLN A 39 -3.01 -9.42 -12.93
N THR A 40 -4.18 -9.95 -12.60
CA THR A 40 -4.82 -9.94 -11.28
C THR A 40 -3.93 -10.48 -10.14
N GLU A 41 -2.95 -11.34 -10.47
CA GLU A 41 -1.96 -11.89 -9.53
C GLU A 41 -0.87 -10.89 -9.15
N LEU A 42 -0.32 -10.12 -10.11
CA LEU A 42 0.64 -9.05 -9.83
C LEU A 42 -0.01 -7.92 -9.03
N ILE A 43 -1.30 -7.62 -9.24
CA ILE A 43 -2.04 -6.63 -8.44
C ILE A 43 -2.20 -7.09 -6.98
N HIS A 44 -2.53 -8.37 -6.77
CA HIS A 44 -2.64 -8.96 -5.42
C HIS A 44 -1.29 -8.95 -4.69
N PHE A 45 -0.20 -9.29 -5.38
CA PHE A 45 1.16 -9.29 -4.85
C PHE A 45 1.71 -7.87 -4.62
N MET A 46 1.41 -6.93 -5.50
CA MET A 46 1.87 -5.53 -5.44
C MET A 46 1.36 -4.79 -4.20
N ILE A 47 0.23 -5.24 -3.63
CA ILE A 47 -0.50 -4.44 -2.64
C ILE A 47 -0.53 -5.10 -1.26
N LEU A 48 -0.55 -6.43 -1.16
CA LEU A 48 -0.34 -7.14 0.11
C LEU A 48 1.15 -7.46 0.28
N ILE A 49 1.92 -6.49 0.78
CA ILE A 49 3.30 -6.75 1.18
C ILE A 49 3.29 -7.28 2.62
N LEU A 50 3.74 -8.51 2.80
CA LEU A 50 4.03 -9.10 4.11
C LEU A 50 5.51 -8.95 4.40
N GLN A 51 5.83 -8.15 5.41
CA GLN A 51 7.21 -7.93 5.84
C GLN A 51 7.39 -8.32 7.29
N LYS A 52 8.47 -9.05 7.56
CA LYS A 52 8.88 -9.41 8.91
C LYS A 52 9.95 -8.44 9.38
N TYR A 53 9.72 -7.82 10.53
CA TYR A 53 10.69 -6.94 11.17
C TYR A 53 11.06 -7.48 12.53
N GLU A 54 12.33 -7.35 12.86
CA GLU A 54 12.81 -7.47 14.22
C GLU A 54 13.11 -6.06 14.74
N ILE A 55 12.32 -5.61 15.71
CA ILE A 55 12.52 -4.31 16.37
C ILE A 55 12.55 -4.60 17.87
N GLU A 56 13.61 -4.19 18.56
CA GLU A 56 13.79 -4.43 20.01
C GLU A 56 13.63 -5.92 20.41
N ASN A 57 14.21 -6.84 19.63
CA ASN A 57 14.10 -8.30 19.81
C ASN A 57 12.66 -8.84 19.77
N LYS A 58 11.73 -8.10 19.15
CA LYS A 58 10.36 -8.53 18.91
C LYS A 58 10.11 -8.67 17.42
N GLU A 59 9.47 -9.78 17.06
CA GLU A 59 9.06 -10.04 15.68
C GLU A 59 7.68 -9.46 15.37
N PHE A 60 7.64 -8.70 14.27
CA PHE A 60 6.46 -8.06 13.73
C PHE A 60 6.20 -8.50 12.31
N GLU A 61 4.94 -8.71 11.97
CA GLU A 61 4.49 -8.94 10.60
C GLU A 61 3.60 -7.77 10.19
N ILE A 62 3.98 -7.05 9.14
CA ILE A 62 3.20 -5.90 8.66
C ILE A 62 2.59 -6.27 7.32
N GLU A 63 1.27 -6.13 7.24
CA GLU A 63 0.49 -6.15 6.01
C GLU A 63 0.29 -4.72 5.51
N PHE A 64 0.90 -4.38 4.40
CA PHE A 64 0.61 -3.12 3.70
C PHE A 64 -0.61 -3.29 2.79
N TRP A 65 -1.38 -2.22 2.61
CA TRP A 65 -2.56 -2.19 1.74
C TRP A 65 -2.66 -0.82 1.07
N GLY A 66 -2.95 -0.78 -0.23
CA GLY A 66 -3.18 0.45 -1.01
C GLY A 66 -4.65 0.66 -1.32
N GLN A 67 -5.13 1.90 -1.24
CA GLN A 67 -6.53 2.26 -1.49
C GLN A 67 -7.07 1.78 -2.85
N GLU A 68 -6.27 1.85 -3.92
CA GLU A 68 -6.69 1.45 -5.27
C GLU A 68 -7.15 -0.02 -5.33
N TYR A 69 -6.47 -0.92 -4.62
CA TYR A 69 -6.88 -2.33 -4.52
C TYR A 69 -8.21 -2.47 -3.82
N LEU A 70 -8.41 -1.70 -2.75
CA LEU A 70 -9.59 -1.78 -1.90
C LEU A 70 -10.84 -1.26 -2.60
N ILE A 71 -10.67 -0.25 -3.47
CA ILE A 71 -11.69 0.19 -4.43
C ILE A 71 -11.96 -0.94 -5.44
N MET A 72 -10.91 -1.54 -6.01
CA MET A 72 -11.05 -2.60 -7.03
C MET A 72 -11.87 -3.81 -6.53
N ILE A 73 -11.71 -4.20 -5.27
CA ILE A 73 -12.45 -5.33 -4.66
C ILE A 73 -13.74 -4.90 -3.93
N ASN A 74 -14.17 -3.64 -4.06
CA ASN A 74 -15.36 -3.08 -3.39
C ASN A 74 -15.37 -3.22 -1.86
N LEU A 75 -14.19 -3.36 -1.22
CA LEU A 75 -14.08 -3.51 0.24
C LEU A 75 -13.76 -2.20 0.96
N LEU A 76 -13.89 -1.04 0.30
CA LEU A 76 -13.58 0.27 0.89
C LEU A 76 -14.28 0.54 2.26
N PRO A 77 -15.52 0.09 2.51
CA PRO A 77 -16.14 0.25 3.83
C PRO A 77 -15.53 -0.66 4.91
N LEU A 78 -15.03 -1.83 4.52
CA LEU A 78 -14.55 -2.87 5.44
C LEU A 78 -13.06 -2.74 5.75
N ILE A 79 -12.35 -1.85 5.05
CA ILE A 79 -10.92 -1.67 5.25
C ILE A 79 -10.63 -1.16 6.65
N TYR A 80 -11.42 -0.25 7.21
CA TYR A 80 -11.11 0.39 8.49
C TYR A 80 -11.26 -0.54 9.71
N ILE A 81 -11.89 -1.70 9.53
CA ILE A 81 -12.11 -2.66 10.60
C ILE A 81 -10.81 -3.43 10.88
N GLY A 82 -10.38 -3.43 12.15
CA GLY A 82 -9.22 -4.20 12.61
C GLY A 82 -7.89 -3.70 12.04
N ARG A 83 -7.72 -2.38 11.90
CA ARG A 83 -6.49 -1.76 11.40
C ARG A 83 -5.72 -1.08 12.51
N ASP A 84 -4.41 -1.11 12.38
CA ASP A 84 -3.52 -0.52 13.37
C ASP A 84 -2.98 0.84 12.91
N VAL A 85 -2.80 1.04 11.59
CA VAL A 85 -2.19 2.25 11.04
C VAL A 85 -2.90 2.69 9.75
N ILE A 86 -3.14 3.99 9.62
CA ILE A 86 -3.58 4.64 8.39
C ILE A 86 -2.55 5.69 7.99
N ALA A 87 -1.92 5.49 6.83
CA ALA A 87 -1.03 6.44 6.19
C ALA A 87 -1.81 7.25 5.14
N ILE A 88 -1.98 8.54 5.39
CA ILE A 88 -2.58 9.48 4.44
C ILE A 88 -1.46 10.08 3.60
N CYS A 89 -1.54 9.92 2.29
CA CYS A 89 -0.52 10.34 1.34
C CYS A 89 -1.05 11.46 0.45
N PHE A 90 -0.16 12.40 0.12
CA PHE A 90 -0.33 13.43 -0.90
C PHE A 90 0.98 13.60 -1.67
N ALA A 91 0.91 14.18 -2.87
CA ALA A 91 2.07 14.47 -3.69
C ALA A 91 2.49 15.93 -3.51
N VAL A 92 3.75 16.16 -3.17
CA VAL A 92 4.31 17.50 -2.87
C VAL A 92 4.31 18.42 -4.09
N ASP A 93 4.37 17.84 -5.29
CA ASP A 93 4.28 18.52 -6.58
C ASP A 93 2.85 18.76 -7.06
N ASN A 94 1.84 18.26 -6.34
CA ASN A 94 0.43 18.44 -6.66
C ASN A 94 -0.38 18.94 -5.44
N PRO A 95 -0.56 20.27 -5.30
CA PRO A 95 -1.31 20.86 -4.20
C PRO A 95 -2.77 20.38 -4.10
N TYR A 96 -3.40 19.98 -5.21
CA TYR A 96 -4.77 19.43 -5.20
C TYR A 96 -4.88 18.05 -4.53
N SER A 97 -3.74 17.43 -4.20
CA SER A 97 -3.73 16.13 -3.53
C SER A 97 -3.65 16.21 -1.99
N PHE A 98 -3.44 17.41 -1.43
CA PHE A 98 -3.45 17.70 0.00
C PHE A 98 -4.87 17.99 0.49
#